data_AF-A0A852JC08-F1
#
_entry.id   AF-A0A852JC08-F1
#
_cell.length_a   1.000
_cell.length_b   1.000
_cell.length_c   1.000
_cell.angle_alpha   90.00
_cell.angle_beta   90.00
_cell.angle_gamma   90.00
#
_symmetry.space_group_name_H-M   'P 1'
#
loop_
_entity.id
_entity.type
_entity.pdbx_description
1 polymer ?
#
loop_
_entity_poly.entity_id
_entity_poly.type
_entity_poly.pdbx_seq_one_letter_code
_entity_poly.pdbx_strand_id
1 'polypeptide(L)'
;GQGLGKRQDGIAEAIRVKVKCDTAGVGHDAAEAFTFHWWDHIFNQAAANISVEGGQDGISMRTLSEQGAHISNKKPHKAGKAGTMLYGRFVKSATLTACGEQPTEVPTGDDDDDDDDEKLDLSTARRLTDAELLEACGGRTAHKGARHGLTMSAKLARLEEQERTFLA
;
A
#
# COMPACT_ATOMS: atom_id res chain seq x y z
N GLY A 1 -16.64 -42.67 -1.31
CA GLY A 1 -16.87 -43.75 -2.29
C GLY A 1 -15.84 -43.63 -3.39
N GLN A 2 -15.73 -44.63 -4.28
CA GLN A 2 -14.87 -44.50 -5.47
C GLN A 2 -15.44 -43.44 -6.43
N GLY A 3 -14.58 -42.89 -7.29
CA GLY A 3 -14.92 -41.85 -8.25
C GLY A 3 -16.06 -42.25 -9.19
N LEU A 4 -16.80 -41.26 -9.69
CA LEU A 4 -17.85 -41.48 -10.70
C LEU A 4 -17.24 -41.90 -12.06
N GLY A 5 -18.03 -42.56 -12.91
CA GLY A 5 -17.63 -42.91 -14.28
C GLY A 5 -17.30 -44.38 -14.49
N LYS A 6 -17.24 -44.80 -15.77
CA LYS A 6 -17.06 -46.22 -16.17
C LYS A 6 -15.75 -46.83 -15.64
N ARG A 7 -14.72 -46.00 -15.46
CA ARG A 7 -13.41 -46.40 -14.90
C ARG A 7 -13.20 -45.90 -13.47
N GLN A 8 -14.23 -45.35 -12.83
CA GLN A 8 -14.16 -44.78 -11.48
C GLN A 8 -13.13 -43.64 -11.36
N ASP A 9 -12.88 -42.92 -12.45
CA ASP A 9 -11.89 -41.86 -12.61
C ASP A 9 -12.41 -40.46 -12.25
N GLY A 10 -13.69 -40.34 -11.89
CA GLY A 10 -14.31 -39.09 -11.48
C GLY A 10 -13.89 -38.63 -10.08
N ILE A 11 -14.16 -37.36 -9.78
CA ILE A 11 -13.81 -36.75 -8.50
C ILE A 11 -14.56 -37.47 -7.37
N ALA A 12 -13.81 -38.07 -6.44
CA ALA A 12 -14.36 -38.81 -5.30
C ALA A 12 -14.75 -37.90 -4.12
N GLU A 13 -14.22 -36.68 -4.09
CA GLU A 13 -14.48 -35.68 -3.06
C GLU A 13 -15.19 -34.45 -3.63
N ALA A 14 -15.97 -33.75 -2.81
CA ALA A 14 -16.64 -32.53 -3.25
C ALA A 14 -15.62 -31.39 -3.47
N ILE A 15 -15.87 -30.58 -4.49
CA ILE A 15 -15.09 -29.35 -4.73
C ILE A 15 -15.31 -28.40 -3.56
N ARG A 16 -14.23 -27.97 -2.93
CA ARG A 16 -14.25 -26.98 -1.84
C ARG A 16 -14.05 -25.60 -2.43
N VAL A 17 -15.10 -24.80 -2.39
CA VAL A 17 -15.00 -23.36 -2.71
C VAL A 17 -14.60 -22.59 -1.47
N LYS A 18 -13.64 -21.68 -1.61
CA LYS A 18 -13.29 -20.71 -0.59
C LYS A 18 -14.23 -19.52 -0.73
N VAL A 19 -15.06 -19.28 0.29
CA VAL A 19 -15.91 -18.09 0.34
C VAL A 19 -15.04 -16.90 0.73
N LYS A 20 -15.10 -15.84 -0.08
CA LYS A 20 -14.47 -14.56 0.21
C LYS A 20 -15.44 -13.70 1.02
N CYS A 21 -15.04 -13.30 2.22
CA CYS A 21 -15.84 -12.47 3.12
C CYS A 21 -15.30 -11.04 3.24
N ASP A 22 -14.38 -10.66 2.35
CA ASP A 22 -13.78 -9.33 2.31
C ASP A 22 -14.11 -8.63 0.97
N THR A 23 -13.83 -7.32 0.92
CA THR A 23 -14.04 -6.48 -0.27
C THR A 23 -12.76 -6.35 -1.10
N ALA A 24 -11.68 -7.05 -0.76
CA ALA A 24 -10.40 -6.89 -1.43
C ALA A 24 -10.48 -7.36 -2.90
N GLY A 25 -9.61 -6.85 -3.76
CA GLY A 25 -9.47 -7.36 -5.14
C GLY A 25 -8.72 -8.69 -5.19
N VAL A 26 -8.63 -9.30 -6.38
CA VAL A 26 -7.56 -10.28 -6.66
C VAL A 26 -6.27 -9.49 -6.87
N GLY A 27 -5.17 -9.92 -6.24
CA GLY A 27 -3.91 -9.16 -6.27
C GLY A 27 -3.82 -8.02 -5.25
N HIS A 28 -4.78 -7.90 -4.32
CA HIS A 28 -4.68 -6.92 -3.23
C HIS A 28 -3.48 -7.23 -2.33
N ASP A 29 -2.57 -6.28 -2.21
CA ASP A 29 -1.46 -6.36 -1.27
C ASP A 29 -1.89 -5.82 0.10
N ALA A 30 -1.99 -6.71 1.08
CA ALA A 30 -2.31 -6.34 2.45
C ALA A 30 -1.20 -5.52 3.13
N ALA A 31 0.03 -5.58 2.62
CA ALA A 31 1.16 -4.83 3.16
C ALA A 31 1.05 -3.31 2.86
N GLU A 32 0.36 -2.92 1.80
CA GLU A 32 0.16 -1.50 1.44
C GLU A 32 -0.51 -0.68 2.54
N ALA A 33 -1.36 -1.30 3.36
CA ALA A 33 -1.98 -0.63 4.50
C ALA A 33 -0.95 -0.13 5.54
N PHE A 34 0.26 -0.70 5.55
CA PHE A 34 1.34 -0.36 6.47
C PHE A 34 2.45 0.48 5.84
N THR A 35 2.39 0.74 4.53
CA THR A 35 3.40 1.57 3.85
C THR A 35 3.06 3.06 3.90
N PHE A 36 1.78 3.40 4.04
CA PHE A 36 1.33 4.79 4.10
C PHE A 36 1.39 5.37 5.53
N HIS A 37 2.27 6.34 5.72
CA HIS A 37 2.37 7.09 6.97
C HIS A 37 1.35 8.24 7.00
N TRP A 38 0.08 7.91 7.20
CA TRP A 38 -1.03 8.87 7.17
C TRP A 38 -0.81 10.11 8.05
N TRP A 39 -0.11 9.96 9.18
CA TRP A 39 0.19 11.06 10.09
C TRP A 39 1.18 12.07 9.48
N ASP A 40 2.19 11.58 8.75
CA ASP A 40 3.22 12.40 8.11
C ASP A 40 2.62 13.14 6.91
N HIS A 41 1.79 12.43 6.14
CA HIS A 41 1.02 13.02 5.05
C HIS A 41 0.17 14.21 5.52
N ILE A 42 -0.65 14.03 6.56
CA ILE A 42 -1.50 15.11 7.10
C ILE A 42 -0.64 16.24 7.66
N PHE A 43 0.46 15.92 8.35
CA PHE A 43 1.37 16.92 8.90
C PHE A 43 1.98 17.79 7.79
N ASN A 44 2.53 17.18 6.74
CA ASN A 44 3.15 17.88 5.62
C ASN A 44 2.10 18.67 4.83
N GLN A 45 0.92 18.11 4.62
CA GLN A 45 -0.20 18.82 3.98
C GLN A 45 -0.62 20.06 4.79
N ALA A 46 -0.71 19.94 6.11
CA ALA A 46 -1.04 21.07 6.99
C ALA A 46 0.09 22.11 7.03
N ALA A 47 1.34 21.66 7.13
CA ALA A 47 2.51 22.53 7.14
C ALA A 47 2.66 23.32 5.83
N ALA A 48 2.40 22.68 4.68
CA ALA A 48 2.39 23.33 3.38
C ALA A 48 1.32 24.43 3.26
N ASN A 49 0.24 24.35 4.05
CA ASN A 49 -0.80 25.37 4.07
C ASN A 49 -0.45 26.58 4.97
N ILE A 50 0.64 26.52 5.73
CA ILE A 50 1.06 27.59 6.63
C ILE A 50 2.19 28.37 5.97
N SER A 51 2.00 29.67 5.74
CA SER A 51 3.08 30.58 5.36
C SER A 51 3.44 31.49 6.53
N VAL A 52 4.74 31.55 6.83
CA VAL A 52 5.31 32.36 7.89
C VAL A 52 6.06 33.52 7.25
N GLU A 53 5.64 34.75 7.57
CA GLU A 53 6.25 35.98 7.07
C GLU A 53 6.93 36.70 8.24
N GLY A 54 8.23 36.96 8.10
CA GLY A 54 9.00 37.74 9.06
C GLY A 54 8.94 39.22 8.71
N GLY A 55 8.31 40.03 9.57
CA GLY A 55 8.25 41.49 9.44
C GLY A 55 9.16 42.20 10.45
N GLN A 56 9.35 43.51 10.27
CA GLN A 56 10.15 44.36 11.16
C GLN A 56 9.59 44.42 12.60
N ASP A 57 8.29 44.13 12.79
CA ASP A 57 7.58 44.11 14.08
C ASP A 57 7.26 42.69 14.61
N GLY A 58 7.80 41.63 14.00
CA GLY A 58 7.64 40.25 14.49
C GLY A 58 7.25 39.22 13.43
N ILE A 59 6.84 38.04 13.90
CA ILE A 59 6.51 36.88 13.06
C ILE A 59 4.99 36.86 12.83
N SER A 60 4.56 36.95 11.57
CA SER A 60 3.15 36.81 11.16
C SER A 60 2.94 35.43 10.53
N MET A 61 1.85 34.76 10.88
CA MET A 61 1.46 33.47 10.30
C MET A 61 0.14 33.63 9.56
N ARG A 62 0.07 33.13 8.32
CA ARG A 62 -1.17 33.10 7.54
C ARG A 62 -1.39 31.72 6.92
N THR A 63 -2.64 31.32 6.83
CA THR A 63 -3.05 30.11 6.09
C THR A 63 -3.24 30.46 4.62
N LEU A 64 -2.73 29.63 3.71
CA LEU A 64 -2.79 29.87 2.27
C LEU A 64 -4.17 29.54 1.67
N SER A 65 -4.89 28.58 2.24
CA SER A 65 -6.28 28.24 1.88
C SER A 65 -7.22 28.36 3.09
N GLU A 66 -8.38 29.01 2.87
CA GLU A 66 -9.49 29.04 3.86
C GLU A 66 -10.35 27.76 3.81
N GLN A 67 -10.35 27.07 2.67
CA GLN A 67 -10.88 25.72 2.55
C GLN A 67 -9.93 24.81 3.34
N GLY A 68 -10.38 24.36 4.51
CA GLY A 68 -9.60 23.47 5.36
C GLY A 68 -9.08 22.28 4.57
N ALA A 69 -7.82 21.90 4.82
CA ALA A 69 -7.22 20.73 4.19
C ALA A 69 -8.15 19.51 4.39
N HIS A 70 -8.48 18.80 3.31
CA HIS A 70 -9.29 17.59 3.39
C HIS A 70 -8.45 16.49 4.07
N ILE A 71 -8.64 16.33 5.38
CA ILE A 71 -7.92 15.37 6.20
C ILE A 71 -8.47 13.97 5.94
N SER A 72 -7.64 13.11 5.34
CA SER A 72 -7.93 11.69 5.15
C SER A 72 -6.84 10.85 5.80
N ASN A 73 -7.23 9.78 6.49
CA ASN A 73 -6.31 8.76 6.99
C ASN A 73 -5.97 7.70 5.93
N LYS A 74 -6.58 7.78 4.74
CA LYS A 74 -6.33 6.88 3.61
C LYS A 74 -5.33 7.51 2.66
N LYS A 75 -4.48 6.66 2.09
CA LYS A 75 -3.58 7.05 1.02
C LYS A 75 -4.40 7.71 -0.11
N PRO A 76 -3.99 8.89 -0.59
CA PRO A 76 -4.62 9.45 -1.77
C PRO A 76 -4.37 8.50 -2.94
N HIS A 77 -5.45 8.09 -3.58
CA HIS A 77 -5.38 7.32 -4.82
C HIS A 77 -6.06 8.15 -5.90
N LYS A 78 -5.49 8.15 -7.11
CA LYS A 78 -6.19 8.66 -8.28
C LYS A 78 -7.53 7.95 -8.38
N ALA A 79 -8.61 8.71 -8.55
CA ALA A 79 -9.90 8.10 -8.88
C ALA A 79 -9.68 7.30 -10.17
N GLY A 80 -9.75 5.97 -10.07
CA GLY A 80 -9.49 5.08 -11.19
C GLY A 80 -10.27 5.57 -12.40
N LYS A 81 -9.57 5.85 -13.51
CA LYS A 81 -10.24 6.21 -14.76
C LYS A 81 -11.20 5.07 -15.05
N ALA A 82 -12.50 5.32 -15.07
CA ALA A 82 -13.54 4.31 -15.26
C ALA A 82 -13.48 3.57 -16.62
N GLY A 83 -12.42 3.79 -17.41
CA GLY A 83 -12.23 3.26 -18.76
C GLY A 83 -11.61 1.87 -18.85
N THR A 84 -10.92 1.36 -17.83
CA THR A 84 -10.08 0.15 -17.96
C THR A 84 -10.40 -0.95 -16.95
N MET A 85 -11.68 -1.30 -16.80
CA MET A 85 -12.01 -2.58 -16.13
C MET A 85 -11.63 -3.75 -17.06
N LEU A 86 -10.72 -4.63 -16.60
CA LEU A 86 -10.24 -5.84 -17.32
C LEU A 86 -11.37 -6.75 -17.88
N TYR A 87 -12.56 -6.73 -17.25
CA TYR A 87 -13.75 -7.47 -17.69
C TYR A 87 -14.97 -6.58 -17.94
N GLY A 88 -14.80 -5.25 -17.98
CA GLY A 88 -15.90 -4.30 -18.17
C GLY A 88 -16.22 -3.98 -19.64
N ARG A 89 -15.40 -4.45 -20.58
CA ARG A 89 -15.55 -4.14 -22.00
C ARG A 89 -15.27 -5.41 -22.81
N PHE A 90 -16.31 -6.17 -23.11
CA PHE A 90 -16.26 -6.99 -24.33
C PHE A 90 -16.03 -6.01 -25.48
N VAL A 91 -14.80 -5.95 -25.99
CA VAL A 91 -14.46 -5.10 -27.13
C VAL A 91 -15.10 -5.74 -28.35
N LYS A 92 -16.15 -5.11 -28.88
CA LYS A 92 -16.84 -5.56 -30.09
C LYS A 92 -15.90 -5.34 -31.28
N SER A 93 -15.12 -6.36 -31.64
CA SER A 93 -14.14 -6.29 -32.73
C SER A 93 -14.80 -6.30 -34.11
N ALA A 94 -15.88 -7.06 -34.27
CA ALA A 94 -16.62 -7.15 -35.52
C ALA A 94 -18.11 -7.45 -35.29
N THR A 95 -18.95 -7.02 -36.24
CA THR A 95 -20.37 -7.40 -36.27
C THR A 95 -20.63 -8.20 -37.55
N LEU A 96 -21.12 -9.44 -37.41
CA LEU A 96 -21.51 -10.28 -38.55
C LEU A 96 -22.89 -9.83 -39.06
N THR A 97 -22.95 -9.29 -40.27
CA THR A 97 -24.20 -8.93 -40.95
C THR A 97 -24.46 -9.87 -42.12
N ALA A 98 -25.68 -9.90 -42.67
CA ALA A 98 -26.04 -10.78 -43.79
C ALA A 98 -25.19 -10.58 -45.06
N CYS A 99 -24.41 -9.50 -45.13
CA CYS A 99 -23.50 -9.16 -46.23
C CYS A 99 -21.99 -9.36 -45.88
N GLY A 100 -21.68 -9.97 -44.73
CA GLY A 100 -20.30 -10.23 -44.30
C GLY A 100 -19.91 -9.56 -42.97
N GLU A 101 -18.67 -9.80 -42.56
CA GLU A 101 -18.07 -9.23 -41.34
C GLU A 101 -17.63 -7.78 -41.57
N GLN A 102 -18.08 -6.86 -40.71
CA GLN A 102 -17.58 -5.48 -40.69
C GLN A 102 -16.70 -5.23 -39.45
N PRO A 103 -15.41 -4.87 -39.62
CA PRO A 103 -14.52 -4.47 -38.54
C PRO A 103 -14.95 -3.14 -37.91
N THR A 104 -14.86 -3.02 -36.59
CA THR A 104 -15.04 -1.75 -35.88
C THR A 104 -13.68 -1.22 -35.44
N GLU A 105 -13.33 0.02 -35.77
CA GLU A 105 -12.06 0.62 -35.35
C GLU A 105 -12.02 0.79 -33.83
N VAL A 106 -11.02 0.19 -33.20
CA VAL A 106 -10.74 0.26 -31.77
C VAL A 106 -9.76 1.40 -31.50
N PRO A 107 -10.07 2.35 -30.61
CA PRO A 107 -9.07 3.29 -30.14
C PRO A 107 -8.10 2.55 -29.22
N THR A 108 -6.83 2.50 -29.63
CA THR A 108 -5.69 2.14 -28.78
C THR A 108 -5.56 3.23 -27.71
N GLY A 109 -6.00 2.93 -26.48
CA GLY A 109 -5.65 3.75 -25.32
C GLY A 109 -4.28 3.32 -24.85
N ASP A 110 -3.27 4.18 -25.01
CA ASP A 110 -2.00 4.04 -24.33
C ASP A 110 -2.26 4.11 -22.81
N ASP A 111 -2.01 2.98 -22.13
CA ASP A 111 -1.95 2.86 -20.67
C ASP A 111 -0.54 3.26 -20.23
N ASP A 112 -0.40 4.51 -19.83
CA ASP A 112 0.75 5.00 -19.05
C ASP A 112 0.21 5.21 -17.63
N ASP A 113 0.29 4.17 -16.80
CA ASP A 113 -0.43 4.05 -15.51
C ASP A 113 0.47 3.95 -14.27
N ASP A 114 1.79 4.17 -14.39
CA ASP A 114 2.70 4.05 -13.25
C ASP A 114 3.51 5.35 -13.07
N ASP A 115 3.05 6.25 -12.18
CA ASP A 115 3.91 7.16 -11.37
C ASP A 115 3.14 8.30 -10.66
N ASP A 116 1.88 8.57 -11.01
CA ASP A 116 1.17 9.74 -10.46
C ASP A 116 0.74 9.59 -8.98
N ASP A 117 0.50 8.36 -8.50
CA ASP A 117 0.02 8.13 -7.13
C ASP A 117 1.12 8.41 -6.07
N GLU A 118 2.39 8.18 -6.40
CA GLU A 118 3.51 8.57 -5.54
C GLU A 118 3.61 10.10 -5.41
N LYS A 119 3.25 10.82 -6.48
CA LYS A 119 3.26 12.28 -6.50
C LYS A 119 2.15 12.91 -5.64
N LEU A 120 1.11 12.15 -5.31
CA LEU A 120 0.04 12.58 -4.39
C LEU A 120 0.42 12.37 -2.92
N ASP A 121 1.36 11.47 -2.64
CA ASP A 121 1.81 11.20 -1.30
C ASP A 121 2.81 12.28 -0.83
N LEU A 122 2.32 13.21 -0.02
CA LEU A 122 3.14 14.25 0.63
C LEU A 122 3.95 13.71 1.82
N SER A 123 3.95 12.42 2.11
CA SER A 123 4.83 11.87 3.13
C SER A 123 6.29 12.00 2.67
N THR A 124 7.08 12.72 3.45
CA THR A 124 8.49 13.00 3.17
C THR A 124 9.41 12.33 4.17
N ALA A 125 8.85 11.63 5.17
CA ALA A 125 9.61 10.84 6.11
C ALA A 125 10.53 9.89 5.33
N ARG A 126 11.83 10.24 5.32
CA ARG A 126 12.89 9.35 4.86
C ARG A 126 12.62 8.00 5.51
N ARG A 127 12.44 6.96 4.71
CA ARG A 127 12.29 5.59 5.18
C ARG A 127 13.60 5.17 5.84
N LEU A 128 13.78 5.57 7.09
CA LEU A 128 14.91 5.19 7.90
C LEU A 128 14.75 3.70 8.19
N THR A 129 15.82 2.95 8.00
CA THR A 129 15.89 1.59 8.52
C THR A 129 15.87 1.64 10.04
N ASP A 130 15.42 0.56 10.69
CA ASP A 130 15.42 0.46 12.16
C ASP A 130 16.82 0.75 12.75
N ALA A 131 17.88 0.38 12.03
CA ALA A 131 19.26 0.67 12.40
C ALA A 131 19.55 2.18 12.41
N GLU A 132 19.19 2.90 11.35
CA GLU A 132 19.36 4.36 11.27
C GLU A 132 18.48 5.08 12.31
N LEU A 133 17.27 4.58 12.56
CA LEU A 133 16.37 5.13 13.58
C LEU A 133 16.97 5.00 14.98
N LEU A 134 17.53 3.83 15.31
CA LEU A 134 18.22 3.58 16.57
C LEU A 134 19.46 4.47 16.73
N GLU A 135 20.24 4.63 15.66
CA GLU A 135 21.40 5.53 15.64
C GLU A 135 21.00 6.99 15.88
N ALA A 136 19.99 7.49 15.18
CA ALA A 136 19.44 8.84 15.36
C ALA A 136 18.92 9.07 16.79
N CYS A 137 18.39 8.02 17.42
CA CYS A 137 17.92 8.04 18.80
C CYS A 137 19.05 7.86 19.85
N GLY A 138 20.30 7.70 19.41
CA GLY A 138 21.48 7.51 20.25
C GLY A 138 21.54 6.13 20.91
N GLY A 139 21.00 5.09 20.27
CA GLY A 139 20.97 3.71 20.76
C GLY A 139 20.07 3.46 21.96
N ARG A 140 19.25 4.45 22.36
CA ARG A 140 18.34 4.32 23.50
C ARG A 140 17.16 3.45 23.14
N THR A 141 16.95 2.40 23.93
CA THR A 141 15.79 1.50 23.80
C THR A 141 14.66 1.96 24.74
N ALA A 142 13.40 1.73 24.38
CA ALA A 142 12.23 2.28 25.09
C ALA A 142 12.01 1.75 26.53
N HIS A 143 12.82 0.80 27.01
CA HIS A 143 12.63 0.22 28.34
C HIS A 143 13.23 1.10 29.46
N LYS A 144 12.64 1.03 30.65
CA LYS A 144 13.00 1.86 31.82
C LYS A 144 14.49 1.79 32.22
N GLY A 145 15.16 0.67 31.94
CA GLY A 145 16.58 0.43 32.25
C GLY A 145 17.56 1.11 31.27
N ALA A 146 17.12 1.43 30.06
CA ALA A 146 17.99 1.97 29.00
C ALA A 146 18.67 3.29 29.38
N ARG A 147 17.96 4.13 30.15
CA ARG A 147 18.51 5.40 30.67
C ARG A 147 19.71 5.21 31.60
N HIS A 148 19.89 4.03 32.16
CA HIS A 148 21.04 3.68 33.00
C HIS A 148 22.07 2.82 32.24
N GLY A 149 21.97 2.74 30.92
CA GLY A 149 22.90 1.95 30.08
C GLY A 149 22.65 0.44 30.10
N LEU A 150 21.58 -0.05 30.75
CA LEU A 150 21.22 -1.46 30.64
C LEU A 150 20.61 -1.74 29.28
N THR A 151 21.10 -2.76 28.59
CA THR A 151 20.54 -3.26 27.34
C THR A 151 19.91 -4.62 27.59
N MET A 152 18.65 -4.81 27.16
CA MET A 152 17.86 -6.04 27.34
C MET A 152 18.34 -7.18 26.40
N SER A 153 19.65 -7.42 26.31
CA SER A 153 20.27 -8.40 25.40
C SER A 153 20.07 -9.86 25.81
N ALA A 154 19.57 -10.14 27.01
CA ALA A 154 19.42 -11.49 27.55
C ALA A 154 18.60 -12.44 26.66
N LYS A 155 17.56 -11.93 25.97
CA LYS A 155 16.75 -12.76 25.06
C LYS A 155 17.52 -13.12 23.78
N LEU A 156 18.31 -12.18 23.26
CA LEU A 156 19.16 -12.42 22.08
C LEU A 156 20.29 -13.40 22.40
N ALA A 157 20.96 -13.24 23.56
CA ALA A 157 22.00 -14.15 24.01
C ALA A 157 21.50 -15.60 24.15
N ARG A 158 20.28 -15.79 24.67
CA ARG A 158 19.66 -17.11 24.77
C ARG A 158 19.40 -17.74 23.40
N LEU A 159 18.93 -16.96 22.43
CA LEU A 159 18.70 -17.45 21.06
C LEU A 159 20.03 -17.80 20.38
N GLU A 160 21.04 -16.96 20.53
CA GLU A 160 22.37 -17.19 19.97
C GLU A 160 23.02 -18.47 20.52
N GLU A 161 22.83 -18.75 21.82
CA GLU A 161 23.27 -20.01 22.42
C GLU A 161 22.53 -21.22 21.84
N GLN A 162 21.20 -21.12 21.67
CA GLN A 162 20.41 -22.15 21.00
C GLN A 162 20.88 -22.39 19.55
N GLU A 163 21.14 -21.32 18.79
CA GLU A 163 21.66 -21.42 17.43
C GLU A 163 23.05 -22.06 17.38
N ARG A 164 23.96 -21.69 18.30
CA ARG A 164 25.28 -22.34 18.39
C ARG A 164 25.16 -23.82 18.70
N THR A 165 24.27 -24.23 19.61
CA THR A 165 24.07 -25.66 19.90
C THR A 165 23.43 -26.43 18.75
N PHE A 166 22.65 -25.75 17.90
CA PHE A 166 22.02 -26.36 16.74
C PHE A 166 22.98 -26.50 15.55
N LEU A 167 23.94 -25.58 15.43
CA LEU A 167 24.94 -25.56 14.35
C LEU A 167 26.23 -26.33 14.69
N ALA A 168 26.43 -26.74 15.95
CA ALA A 168 27.54 -27.56 16.41
C ALA A 168 27.27 -29.06 16.21
#